data_AF-A0A2M7AT18-F1
#
_entry.id   AF-A0A2M7AT18-F1
#
_cell.length_a   1.000
_cell.length_b   1.000
_cell.length_c   1.000
_cell.angle_alpha   90.00
_cell.angle_beta   90.00
_cell.angle_gamma   90.00
#
_symmetry.space_group_name_H-M   'P 1'
#
loop_
_entity.id
_entity.type
_entity.pdbx_description
1 polymer ?
#
loop_
_entity_poly.entity_id
_entity_poly.type
_entity_poly.pdbx_seq_one_letter_code
_entity_poly.pdbx_strand_id
1 'polypeptide(L)' 'MKKIVPCVYIVTNKTNHVLYVGVTNNLLRRIYEHREKQIKAGSRLKKMMLVEKFNSDWKDLYSTLI' A
#
# COMPACT_ATOMS: atom_id res chain seq x y z
N MET A 1 -3.60 25.45 -15.56
CA MET A 1 -4.39 24.68 -14.57
C MET A 1 -4.40 23.21 -14.98
N LYS A 2 -4.07 22.27 -14.08
CA LYS A 2 -4.06 20.83 -14.41
C LYS A 2 -5.50 20.31 -14.35
N LYS A 3 -6.00 19.75 -15.46
CA LYS A 3 -7.36 19.19 -15.53
C LYS A 3 -7.47 17.98 -14.61
N ILE A 4 -8.37 18.04 -13.63
CA ILE A 4 -8.70 16.91 -12.77
C ILE A 4 -9.76 16.09 -13.51
N VAL A 5 -9.41 14.86 -13.89
CA VAL A 5 -10.36 13.89 -14.45
C VAL A 5 -10.53 12.78 -13.42
N PRO A 6 -11.70 12.65 -12.78
CA PRO A 6 -11.96 11.54 -11.88
C PRO A 6 -12.22 10.26 -12.69
N CYS A 7 -11.72 9.13 -12.20
CA CYS A 7 -12.04 7.79 -12.66
C CYS A 7 -12.66 6.97 -11.53
N VAL A 8 -13.58 6.08 -11.89
CA VAL A 8 -14.10 5.03 -11.01
C VAL A 8 -13.23 3.78 -11.19
N TYR A 9 -12.94 3.08 -10.11
CA TYR A 9 -12.18 1.83 -10.15
C TYR A 9 -12.82 0.76 -9.26
N ILE A 10 -12.57 -0.49 -9.61
CA ILE A 10 -12.91 -1.68 -8.83
C ILE A 10 -11.60 -2.44 -8.57
N VAL A 11 -11.34 -2.80 -7.32
CA VAL A 11 -10.21 -3.64 -6.92
C VAL A 11 -10.70 -4.75 -6.02
N THR A 12 -9.88 -5.79 -5.86
CA THR A 12 -10.24 -6.94 -5.06
C THR A 12 -9.09 -7.41 -4.17
N ASN A 13 -9.43 -8.18 -3.14
CA ASN A 13 -8.43 -8.87 -2.32
C ASN A 13 -7.79 -10.05 -3.07
N LYS A 14 -6.70 -10.63 -2.53
CA LYS A 14 -5.93 -11.71 -3.17
C LYS A 14 -6.79 -12.94 -3.54
N THR A 15 -7.85 -13.20 -2.77
CA THR A 15 -8.74 -14.35 -2.98
C THR A 15 -9.94 -14.02 -3.87
N ASN A 16 -10.05 -12.81 -4.41
CA ASN A 16 -11.13 -12.37 -5.30
C ASN A 16 -12.56 -12.42 -4.74
N HIS A 17 -12.74 -12.52 -3.41
CA HIS A 17 -14.06 -12.59 -2.78
C HIS A 17 -14.60 -11.25 -2.28
N VAL A 18 -13.73 -10.25 -2.08
CA VAL A 18 -14.15 -8.94 -1.57
C VAL A 18 -13.79 -7.86 -2.58
N LEU A 19 -14.81 -7.23 -3.14
CA LEU A 19 -14.69 -6.13 -4.08
C LEU A 19 -14.73 -4.79 -3.33
N TYR A 20 -13.86 -3.88 -3.74
CA TYR A 20 -13.82 -2.49 -3.30
C TYR A 20 -14.01 -1.59 -4.51
N VAL A 21 -14.93 -0.63 -4.39
CA VAL A 21 -15.21 0.37 -5.43
C VAL A 21 -14.82 1.74 -4.90
N GLY A 22 -14.26 2.60 -5.75
CA GLY A 22 -13.91 3.95 -5.36
C GLY A 22 -13.69 4.89 -6.54
N VAL A 23 -13.49 6.18 -6.23
CA VAL A 23 -13.24 7.23 -7.22
C VAL A 23 -11.92 7.92 -6.91
N THR A 24 -11.15 8.28 -7.93
CA THR A 24 -9.90 9.03 -7.77
C THR A 24 -9.51 9.75 -9.04
N ASN A 25 -8.69 10.80 -8.93
CA ASN A 25 -8.02 11.43 -10.07
C ASN A 25 -6.59 10.89 -10.29
N ASN A 26 -6.13 9.95 -9.45
CA ASN A 26 -4.82 9.30 -9.56
C ASN A 26 -4.92 7.85 -9.07
N LEU A 27 -5.10 6.93 -10.01
CA LEU A 27 -5.27 5.50 -9.71
C LEU A 27 -4.04 4.90 -9.04
N LEU A 28 -2.83 5.17 -9.55
CA LEU A 28 -1.58 4.62 -9.00
C LEU A 28 -1.43 4.98 -7.52
N ARG A 29 -1.54 6.26 -7.18
CA ARG A 29 -1.51 6.73 -5.78
C ARG A 29 -2.56 6.01 -4.94
N ARG A 30 -3.80 5.86 -5.44
CA ARG A 30 -4.85 5.16 -4.71
C ARG A 30 -4.52 3.71 -4.41
N ILE A 31 -3.96 2.99 -5.37
CA ILE A 31 -3.54 1.60 -5.20
C ILE A 31 -2.43 1.48 -4.14
N TYR A 32 -1.43 2.37 -4.16
CA TYR A 32 -0.39 2.41 -3.12
C TYR A 32 -0.98 2.62 -1.73
N GLU A 33 -1.87 3.61 -1.57
CA GLU A 33 -2.52 3.88 -0.29
C GLU A 33 -3.33 2.67 0.23
N HIS A 34 -3.99 1.90 -0.64
CA HIS A 34 -4.66 0.66 -0.26
C HIS A 34 -3.68 -0.41 0.21
N ARG A 35 -2.55 -0.60 -0.47
CA ARG A 35 -1.49 -1.55 -0.07
C ARG A 35 -0.88 -1.19 1.27
N GLU A 36 -0.57 0.10 1.49
CA GLU A 36 -0.02 0.56 2.77
C GLU A 36 -0.99 0.30 3.93
N LYS A 37 -2.28 0.59 3.75
CA LYS A 37 -3.31 0.32 4.77
C LYS A 37 -3.40 -1.17 5.10
N GLN A 38 -3.31 -2.05 4.08
CA GLN A 38 -3.28 -3.50 4.28
C GLN A 38 -2.07 -3.94 5.13
N ILE A 39 -0.88 -3.38 4.88
CA ILE A 39 0.33 -3.69 5.66
C ILE A 39 0.18 -3.21 7.11
N LYS A 40 -0.30 -1.97 7.31
CA LYS A 40 -0.49 -1.36 8.64
C LYS A 40 -1.46 -2.18 9.50
N ALA A 41 -2.59 -2.60 8.91
CA ALA A 41 -3.61 -3.43 9.54
C ALA A 41 -3.19 -4.92 9.71
N GLY A 42 -2.09 -5.34 9.08
CA GLY A 42 -1.55 -6.69 9.21
C GLY A 42 -1.02 -7.00 10.62
N SER A 43 -0.93 -8.28 10.95
CA SER A 43 -0.40 -8.74 12.24
C SER A 43 1.06 -8.34 12.44
N ARG A 44 1.47 -8.19 13.71
CA ARG A 44 2.87 -7.87 14.05
C ARG A 44 3.85 -8.90 13.47
N LEU A 45 3.50 -10.19 13.54
CA LEU A 45 4.31 -11.27 12.97
C LEU A 45 4.54 -11.09 11.46
N LYS A 46 3.48 -10.78 10.68
CA LYS A 46 3.60 -10.54 9.23
C LYS A 46 4.49 -9.34 8.93
N LYS A 47 4.40 -8.28 9.74
CA LYS A 47 5.27 -7.10 9.61
C LYS A 47 6.73 -7.44 9.91
N MET A 48 7.00 -8.22 10.97
CA MET A 48 8.37 -8.69 11.27
C MET A 48 8.93 -9.56 10.15
N MET A 49 8.16 -10.52 9.63
CA MET A 49 8.59 -11.35 8.50
C MET A 49 8.92 -10.51 7.25
N LEU A 50 8.16 -9.43 7.02
CA LEU A 50 8.43 -8.51 5.92
C LEU A 50 9.74 -7.76 6.14
N VAL A 51 9.98 -7.22 7.35
CA VAL A 51 11.24 -6.55 7.69
C VAL A 51 12.40 -7.52 7.55
N GLU A 52 12.31 -8.71 8.12
CA GLU A 52 13.38 -9.73 8.08
C GLU A 52 13.74 -10.11 6.63
N LYS A 53 12.74 -10.21 5.75
CA LYS A 53 12.95 -10.53 4.33
C LYS A 53 13.75 -9.46 3.58
N PHE A 54 13.61 -8.19 3.96
CA PHE A 54 14.18 -7.05 3.20
C PHE A 54 15.33 -6.32 3.93
N ASN A 55 15.39 -6.43 5.25
CA ASN A 55 16.37 -5.79 6.14
C ASN A 55 16.67 -6.74 7.31
N SER A 56 17.22 -7.92 7.00
CA SER A 56 17.57 -8.97 7.97
C SER A 56 18.58 -8.50 9.02
N ASP A 57 19.44 -7.55 8.68
CA ASP A 57 20.44 -6.98 9.59
C ASP A 57 19.86 -5.92 10.53
N TRP A 58 18.56 -5.60 10.41
CA TRP A 58 17.88 -4.54 11.17
C TRP A 58 18.63 -3.20 11.14
N LYS A 59 19.21 -2.86 9.97
CA LYS A 59 19.92 -1.58 9.79
C LYS A 59 18.95 -0.44 10.04
N ASP A 60 19.36 0.51 10.88
CA ASP A 60 18.66 1.78 10.99
C ASP A 60 18.90 2.58 9.72
N LEU A 61 17.82 2.88 8.99
CA LEU A 61 17.85 3.58 7.72
C LEU A 61 17.49 5.06 7.87
N TYR A 62 17.22 5.57 9.08
CA TYR A 62 16.78 6.96 9.28
C TYR A 62 17.78 7.97 8.68
N SER A 63 19.08 7.75 8.88
CA SER A 63 20.14 8.59 8.34
C SER A 63 20.20 8.63 6.81
N THR A 64 19.60 7.67 6.12
CA THR A 64 19.56 7.62 4.65
C THR A 64 18.44 8.46 4.03
N LEU A 65 17.50 8.93 4.85
CA LEU A 65 16.33 9.70 4.41
C LEU A 65 16.53 11.23 4.51
N ILE A 66 17.66 11.67 5.05
CA ILE A 66 18.01 13.08 5.28
C ILE A 66 19.06 13.52 4.26
#